data_AF-A0A0K9NPW2-F1
#
_entry.id   AF-A0A0K9NPW2-F1
#
_cell.length_a   1.000
_cell.length_b   1.000
_cell.length_c   1.000
_cell.angle_alpha   90.00
_cell.angle_beta   90.00
_cell.angle_gamma   90.00
#
_symmetry.space_group_name_H-M   'P 1'
#
loop_
_entity.id
_entity.type
_entity.pdbx_description
1 polymer ?
#
loop_
_entity_poly.entity_id
_entity_poly.type
_entity_poly.pdbx_seq_one_letter_code
_entity_poly.pdbx_strand_id
1 'polypeptide(L)'
;MKFPVKNVNILDHYQFTPQLSLIETVKSSKTGSRKVHLELYLGSLKEVWVAVLNITGPLSNWSFANSTLPAPETIDDGPPSYICRLSGNSHENWNFWLAANHSNALQIDVAVIDQYLTDDTKNLKSLFPRWADVIAYTSFLSSYYF
;
A
#
# COMPACT_ATOMS: atom_id res chain seq x y z
N MET A 1 29.65 -20.61 2.15
CA MET A 1 29.57 -19.81 3.40
C MET A 1 28.19 -20.05 4.00
N LYS A 2 28.09 -20.61 5.21
CA LYS A 2 26.80 -20.77 5.90
C LYS A 2 26.79 -19.76 7.04
N PHE A 3 25.88 -18.79 6.98
CA PHE A 3 25.70 -17.82 8.05
C PHE A 3 24.85 -18.46 9.15
N PRO A 4 25.27 -18.44 10.41
CA PRO A 4 24.44 -18.94 11.50
C PRO A 4 23.17 -18.07 11.59
N VAL A 5 22.01 -18.67 11.35
CA VAL A 5 20.72 -17.97 11.43
C VAL A 5 20.30 -17.96 12.89
N LYS A 6 20.37 -16.79 13.54
CA LYS A 6 19.49 -16.53 14.68
C LYS A 6 18.09 -16.33 14.09
N ASN A 7 17.11 -17.09 14.58
CA ASN A 7 15.71 -16.85 14.24
C ASN A 7 15.27 -15.52 14.89
N VAL A 8 15.56 -14.40 14.23
CA VAL A 8 14.96 -13.11 14.57
C VAL A 8 13.62 -13.05 13.85
N ASN A 9 12.54 -12.95 14.63
CA ASN A 9 11.21 -12.79 14.08
C ASN A 9 11.03 -11.33 13.66
N ILE A 10 10.99 -11.08 12.35
CA ILE A 10 10.78 -9.74 11.80
C ILE A 10 9.48 -9.09 12.29
N LEU A 11 8.49 -9.90 12.71
CA LEU A 11 7.23 -9.42 13.28
C LEU A 11 7.41 -8.70 14.62
N ASP A 12 8.46 -9.03 15.40
CA ASP A 12 8.72 -8.38 16.69
C ASP A 12 9.10 -6.89 16.52
N HIS A 13 9.41 -6.47 15.29
CA HIS A 13 9.73 -5.09 14.95
C HIS A 13 8.51 -4.25 14.55
N TYR A 14 7.31 -4.85 14.42
CA TYR A 14 6.10 -4.16 14.02
C TYR A 14 4.97 -4.38 15.04
N GLN A 15 4.50 -3.29 15.64
CA GLN A 15 3.33 -3.32 16.53
C GLN A 15 2.02 -3.23 15.73
N PHE A 16 2.04 -2.48 14.62
CA PHE A 16 0.89 -2.26 13.76
C PHE A 16 1.28 -2.46 12.31
N THR A 17 0.45 -3.18 11.56
CA THR A 17 0.63 -3.40 10.12
C THR A 17 -0.15 -2.34 9.33
N PRO A 18 0.24 -2.09 8.06
CA PRO A 18 -0.54 -1.22 7.19
C PRO A 18 -2.00 -1.66 7.10
N GLN A 19 -2.91 -0.70 7.20
CA GLN A 19 -4.33 -0.95 7.13
C GLN A 19 -5.07 0.19 6.41
N LEU A 20 -6.16 -0.19 5.74
CA LEU A 20 -7.05 0.74 5.08
C LEU A 20 -8.41 0.74 5.80
N SER A 21 -8.85 1.91 6.22
CA SER A 21 -10.07 2.09 7.01
C SER A 21 -11.08 2.96 6.28
N LEU A 22 -12.36 2.63 6.43
CA LEU A 22 -13.46 3.48 5.97
C LEU A 22 -13.75 4.55 7.02
N ILE A 23 -13.64 5.83 6.63
CA ILE A 23 -14.09 6.94 7.46
C ILE A 23 -15.59 7.15 7.26
N GLU A 24 -16.02 7.35 6.01
CA GLU A 24 -17.42 7.57 5.69
C GLU A 24 -17.78 7.25 4.24
N THR A 25 -19.08 7.13 3.95
CA THR A 25 -19.62 6.94 2.60
C THR A 25 -20.75 7.92 2.32
N VAL A 26 -20.63 8.70 1.26
CA VAL A 26 -21.65 9.63 0.78
C VAL A 26 -22.32 9.04 -0.46
N LYS A 27 -23.63 8.76 -0.39
CA LYS A 27 -24.40 8.16 -1.49
C LYS A 27 -25.28 9.21 -2.17
N SER A 28 -25.32 9.18 -3.51
CA SER A 28 -26.30 9.92 -4.31
C SER A 28 -27.53 9.06 -4.56
N SER A 29 -28.68 9.45 -4.01
CA SER A 29 -29.95 8.73 -4.15
C SER A 29 -30.50 8.70 -5.58
N LYS A 30 -30.04 9.59 -6.47
CA LYS A 30 -30.56 9.71 -7.84
C LYS A 30 -29.84 8.83 -8.87
N THR A 31 -28.57 8.53 -8.64
CA THR A 31 -27.68 7.93 -9.64
C THR A 31 -27.09 6.60 -9.20
N GLY A 32 -27.21 6.23 -7.92
CA GLY A 32 -26.50 5.08 -7.34
C GLY A 32 -24.99 5.28 -7.21
N SER A 33 -24.50 6.48 -7.58
CA SER A 33 -23.10 6.86 -7.39
C SER A 33 -22.80 7.12 -5.92
N ARG A 34 -21.55 6.89 -5.54
CA ARG A 34 -21.09 7.04 -4.16
C ARG A 34 -19.69 7.60 -4.09
N LYS A 35 -19.36 8.25 -2.99
CA LYS A 35 -18.01 8.63 -2.61
C LYS A 35 -17.66 7.91 -1.31
N VAL A 36 -16.50 7.28 -1.27
CA VAL A 36 -15.95 6.65 -0.07
C VAL A 36 -14.73 7.45 0.39
N HIS A 37 -14.71 7.81 1.67
CA HIS A 37 -13.59 8.47 2.32
C HIS A 37 -12.78 7.41 3.06
N LEU A 38 -11.52 7.27 2.68
CA LEU A 38 -10.65 6.22 3.16
C LEU A 38 -9.41 6.81 3.82
N GLU A 39 -8.94 6.11 4.84
CA GLU A 39 -7.67 6.38 5.52
C GLU A 39 -6.73 5.20 5.34
N LEU A 40 -5.55 5.45 4.74
CA LEU A 40 -4.44 4.51 4.76
C LEU A 40 -3.51 4.86 5.92
N TYR A 41 -3.48 3.98 6.90
CA TYR A 41 -2.50 3.99 7.98
C TYR A 41 -1.35 3.05 7.61
N LEU A 42 -0.11 3.56 7.57
CA LEU A 42 1.07 2.76 7.25
C LEU A 42 1.60 1.95 8.44
N GLY A 43 0.94 1.98 9.61
CA GLY A 43 1.36 1.17 10.74
C GLY A 43 2.60 1.70 11.45
N SER A 44 3.33 0.79 12.10
CA SER A 44 4.61 1.07 12.76
C SER A 44 5.81 0.70 11.85
N LEU A 45 5.63 0.85 10.54
CA LEU A 45 6.72 0.64 9.58
C LEU A 45 7.83 1.67 9.79
N LYS A 46 9.05 1.30 9.43
CA LYS A 46 10.26 2.06 9.83
C LYS A 46 10.92 2.73 8.63
N GLU A 47 10.97 2.07 7.49
CA GLU A 47 11.63 2.52 6.28
C GLU A 47 10.75 2.17 5.07
N VAL A 48 9.60 2.84 4.99
CA VAL A 48 8.64 2.65 3.89
C VAL A 48 9.26 3.13 2.59
N TRP A 49 9.51 2.21 1.67
CA TRP A 49 9.99 2.52 0.33
C TRP A 49 8.85 3.00 -0.57
N VAL A 50 7.75 2.25 -0.57
CA VAL A 50 6.58 2.56 -1.38
C VAL A 50 5.33 1.92 -0.79
N ALA A 51 4.21 2.62 -0.88
CA ALA A 51 2.87 2.05 -0.76
C ALA A 51 2.14 2.17 -2.10
N VAL A 52 1.46 1.10 -2.50
CA VAL A 52 0.74 1.01 -3.77
C VAL A 52 -0.70 0.66 -3.47
N LEU A 53 -1.62 1.40 -4.07
CA LEU A 53 -3.05 1.12 -4.10
C LEU A 53 -3.41 0.67 -5.50
N ASN A 54 -3.95 -0.53 -5.64
CA ASN A 54 -4.53 -1.03 -6.88
C ASN A 54 -6.05 -1.07 -6.72
N ILE A 55 -6.75 -0.22 -7.46
CA ILE A 55 -8.19 0.00 -7.28
C ILE A 55 -8.93 -0.58 -8.47
N THR A 56 -9.77 -1.57 -8.21
CA THR A 56 -10.58 -2.27 -9.22
C THR A 56 -12.06 -2.02 -8.95
N GLY A 57 -12.84 -1.80 -10.01
CA GLY A 57 -14.29 -1.59 -9.93
C GLY A 57 -14.75 -0.29 -10.59
N PRO A 58 -15.96 0.20 -10.28
CA PRO A 58 -16.59 1.31 -11.01
C PRO A 58 -16.05 2.69 -10.63
N LEU A 59 -14.72 2.83 -10.46
CA LEU A 59 -14.05 4.08 -10.11
C LEU A 59 -14.26 5.13 -11.20
N SER A 60 -14.69 6.31 -10.81
CA SER A 60 -14.95 7.44 -11.71
C SER A 60 -14.20 8.70 -11.37
N ASN A 61 -13.73 8.83 -10.13
CA ASN A 61 -12.80 9.88 -9.73
C ASN A 61 -12.06 9.49 -8.45
N TRP A 62 -10.97 10.19 -8.15
CA TRP A 62 -10.24 10.10 -6.89
C TRP A 62 -9.73 11.48 -6.46
N SER A 63 -9.34 11.64 -5.19
CA SER A 63 -8.74 12.89 -4.71
C SER A 63 -7.21 12.92 -4.82
N PHE A 64 -6.58 11.93 -5.46
CA PHE A 64 -5.14 11.90 -5.64
C PHE A 64 -4.68 12.86 -6.75
N ALA A 65 -3.43 13.34 -6.64
CA ALA A 65 -2.79 14.23 -7.60
C ALA A 65 -3.68 15.45 -7.95
N ASN A 66 -3.96 15.68 -9.22
CA ASN A 66 -4.84 16.74 -9.74
C ASN A 66 -6.29 16.26 -9.94
N SER A 67 -6.74 15.24 -9.19
CA SER A 67 -8.05 14.60 -9.34
C SER A 67 -8.31 14.07 -10.77
N THR A 68 -7.25 13.67 -11.47
CA THR A 68 -7.33 13.05 -12.79
C THR A 68 -6.99 11.57 -12.66
N LEU A 69 -7.86 10.70 -13.16
CA LEU A 69 -7.60 9.27 -13.23
C LEU A 69 -6.58 8.98 -14.35
N PRO A 70 -5.57 8.13 -14.11
CA PRO A 70 -4.71 7.61 -15.16
C PRO A 70 -5.52 6.66 -16.06
N ALA A 71 -4.92 6.27 -17.18
CA ALA A 71 -5.44 5.13 -17.94
C ALA A 71 -5.45 3.88 -17.03
N PRO A 72 -6.52 3.08 -17.05
CA PRO A 72 -6.54 1.85 -16.29
C PRO A 72 -5.56 0.83 -16.88
N GLU A 73 -4.95 0.04 -16.01
CA GLU A 73 -4.08 -1.08 -16.35
C GLU A 73 -4.90 -2.37 -16.46
N THR A 74 -4.48 -3.31 -17.29
CA THR A 74 -5.12 -4.62 -17.44
C THR A 74 -4.04 -5.68 -17.64
N ILE A 75 -4.09 -6.74 -16.83
CA ILE A 75 -3.16 -7.87 -16.89
C ILE A 75 -3.96 -9.11 -17.27
N ASP A 76 -3.50 -9.85 -18.29
CA ASP A 76 -4.05 -11.16 -18.71
C ASP A 76 -5.58 -11.17 -18.85
N ASP A 77 -6.14 -10.16 -19.53
CA ASP A 77 -7.60 -9.98 -19.71
C ASP A 77 -8.41 -9.84 -18.40
N GLY A 78 -7.73 -9.49 -17.30
CA GLY A 78 -8.34 -9.22 -16.01
C GLY A 78 -9.17 -7.93 -15.98
N PRO A 79 -9.85 -7.63 -14.85
CA PRO A 79 -10.61 -6.39 -14.72
C PRO A 79 -9.68 -5.18 -14.76
N PRO A 80 -10.07 -4.07 -15.42
CA PRO A 80 -9.29 -2.85 -15.44
C PRO A 80 -9.14 -2.27 -14.04
N SER A 81 -7.94 -1.81 -13.70
CA SER A 81 -7.63 -1.25 -12.39
C SER A 81 -6.79 0.02 -12.47
N TYR A 82 -6.85 0.82 -11.41
CA TYR A 82 -6.15 2.11 -11.32
C TYR A 82 -5.08 2.03 -10.24
N ILE A 83 -3.85 2.38 -10.61
CA ILE A 83 -2.69 2.29 -9.72
C ILE A 83 -2.35 3.67 -9.17
N CYS A 84 -2.32 3.80 -7.85
CA CYS A 84 -1.75 4.94 -7.16
C CYS A 84 -0.48 4.50 -6.40
N ARG A 85 0.61 5.24 -6.56
CA ARG A 85 1.87 5.01 -5.82
C ARG A 85 2.08 6.18 -4.86
N LEU A 86 2.21 5.86 -3.59
CA LEU A 86 2.50 6.79 -2.51
C LEU A 86 3.96 6.58 -2.11
N SER A 87 4.75 7.64 -2.26
CA SER A 87 6.17 7.68 -1.90
C SER A 87 6.43 8.92 -1.07
N GLY A 88 7.30 8.80 -0.07
CA GLY A 88 7.67 9.90 0.82
C GLY A 88 7.48 9.53 2.29
N ASN A 89 8.24 10.22 3.14
CA ASN A 89 8.15 10.05 4.58
C ASN A 89 7.04 10.96 5.12
N SER A 90 5.86 10.40 5.35
CA SER A 90 4.78 11.08 6.07
C SER A 90 4.58 10.37 7.40
N HIS A 91 4.61 11.12 8.50
CA HIS A 91 4.18 10.64 9.82
C HIS A 91 2.66 10.70 9.98
N GLU A 92 1.95 11.22 8.98
CA GLU A 92 0.49 11.35 8.96
C GLU A 92 -0.16 10.28 8.08
N ASN A 93 -1.38 9.91 8.46
CA ASN A 93 -2.22 9.00 7.69
C ASN A 93 -2.67 9.63 6.37
N TRP A 94 -2.73 8.81 5.31
CA TRP A 94 -3.18 9.28 4.01
C TRP A 94 -4.69 9.22 3.93
N ASN A 95 -5.33 10.39 3.86
CA ASN A 95 -6.77 10.52 3.75
C ASN A 95 -7.14 10.87 2.30
N PHE A 96 -8.05 10.12 1.70
CA PHE A 96 -8.43 10.31 0.31
C PHE A 96 -9.86 9.87 0.01
N TRP A 97 -10.41 10.42 -1.06
CA TRP A 97 -11.74 10.11 -1.56
C TRP A 97 -11.65 9.32 -2.85
N LEU A 98 -12.51 8.31 -2.98
CA LEU A 98 -12.80 7.63 -4.24
C LEU A 98 -14.26 7.82 -4.59
N ALA A 99 -14.54 8.18 -5.84
CA ALA A 99 -15.89 8.26 -6.39
C ALA A 99 -16.15 7.05 -7.28
N ALA A 100 -17.33 6.45 -7.14
CA ALA A 100 -17.79 5.35 -7.95
C ALA A 100 -19.12 5.67 -8.62
N ASN A 101 -19.27 5.27 -9.88
CA ASN A 101 -20.49 5.53 -10.66
C ASN A 101 -21.66 4.61 -10.29
N HIS A 102 -21.39 3.47 -9.67
CA HIS A 102 -22.37 2.44 -9.34
C HIS A 102 -22.15 1.86 -7.95
N SER A 103 -23.10 1.06 -7.48
CA SER A 103 -23.08 0.41 -6.17
C SER A 103 -22.18 -0.83 -6.07
N ASN A 104 -21.62 -1.31 -7.19
CA ASN A 104 -20.69 -2.44 -7.18
C ASN A 104 -19.44 -2.10 -6.35
N ALA A 105 -18.87 -3.13 -5.71
CA ALA A 105 -17.75 -2.98 -4.81
C ALA A 105 -16.54 -2.31 -5.48
N LEU A 106 -15.87 -1.43 -4.72
CA LEU A 106 -14.50 -1.02 -5.02
C LEU A 106 -13.58 -1.99 -4.29
N GLN A 107 -12.84 -2.81 -5.04
CA GLN A 107 -11.75 -3.60 -4.49
C GLN A 107 -10.49 -2.75 -4.47
N ILE A 108 -9.80 -2.73 -3.33
CA ILE A 108 -8.55 -1.99 -3.16
C ILE A 108 -7.51 -2.96 -2.61
N ASP A 109 -6.53 -3.30 -3.44
CA ASP A 109 -5.37 -4.05 -2.99
C ASP A 109 -4.28 -3.05 -2.55
N VAL A 110 -3.82 -3.21 -1.33
CA VAL A 110 -2.78 -2.39 -0.71
C VAL A 110 -1.51 -3.22 -0.62
N ALA A 111 -0.45 -2.73 -1.23
CA ALA A 111 0.88 -3.31 -1.16
C ALA A 111 1.87 -2.30 -0.60
N VAL A 112 2.55 -2.64 0.50
CA VAL A 112 3.56 -1.76 1.12
C VAL A 112 4.88 -2.51 1.25
N ILE A 113 5.97 -1.85 0.86
CA ILE A 113 7.33 -2.36 1.01
C ILE A 113 8.04 -1.55 2.10
N ASP A 114 8.47 -2.24 3.14
CA ASP A 114 9.33 -1.70 4.22
C ASP A 114 10.73 -2.28 4.07
N GLN A 115 11.73 -1.43 3.84
CA GLN A 115 13.14 -1.82 3.65
C GLN A 115 13.95 -1.77 4.94
N TYR A 116 13.29 -1.97 6.09
CA TYR A 116 13.96 -1.94 7.37
C TYR A 116 14.97 -3.08 7.52
N LEU A 117 16.25 -2.72 7.63
CA LEU A 117 17.31 -3.68 7.94
C LEU A 117 17.45 -3.84 9.46
N THR A 118 17.22 -5.05 9.94
CA THR A 118 17.53 -5.45 11.33
C THR A 118 19.04 -5.34 11.58
N ASP A 119 19.44 -5.31 12.86
CA ASP A 119 20.87 -5.26 13.21
C ASP A 119 21.62 -6.50 12.69
N ASP A 120 20.99 -7.67 12.68
CA ASP A 120 21.57 -8.88 12.10
C ASP A 120 21.75 -8.76 10.58
N THR A 121 20.78 -8.15 9.88
CA THR A 121 20.91 -7.89 8.43
C THR A 121 22.00 -6.85 8.14
N LYS A 122 22.13 -5.81 8.97
CA LYS A 122 23.20 -4.81 8.87
C LYS A 122 24.57 -5.44 9.13
N ASN A 123 24.66 -6.33 10.12
CA ASN A 123 25.87 -7.09 10.42
C ASN A 123 26.26 -7.97 9.22
N LEU A 124 25.30 -8.69 8.64
CA LEU A 124 25.52 -9.47 7.41
C LEU A 124 26.00 -8.59 6.26
N LYS A 125 25.36 -7.44 6.02
CA LYS A 125 25.76 -6.46 5.00
C LYS A 125 27.20 -6.01 5.18
N SER A 126 27.67 -5.83 6.43
CA SER A 126 29.04 -5.39 6.70
C SER A 126 30.13 -6.41 6.34
N LEU A 127 29.77 -7.68 6.11
CA LEU A 127 30.70 -8.73 5.67
C LEU A 127 31.01 -8.67 4.17
N PHE A 128 30.24 -7.89 3.40
CA PHE A 128 30.43 -7.76 1.96
C PHE A 128 31.35 -6.58 1.61
N PRO A 129 32.09 -6.64 0.49
CA PRO A 129 32.87 -5.50 0.00
C PRO A 129 32.00 -4.26 -0.25
N ARG A 130 32.59 -3.06 -0.16
CA ARG A 130 31.85 -1.78 -0.31
C ARG A 130 31.06 -1.60 -1.62
N TRP A 131 31.41 -2.33 -2.69
CA TRP A 131 30.72 -2.28 -3.97
C TRP A 131 29.50 -3.23 -4.04
N ALA A 132 29.37 -4.13 -3.06
CA ALA A 132 28.26 -5.07 -2.96
C ALA A 132 27.28 -4.59 -1.89
N ASP A 133 25.98 -4.75 -2.15
CA ASP A 133 24.92 -4.42 -1.20
C ASP A 133 24.10 -5.65 -0.83
N VAL A 134 23.49 -5.60 0.35
CA VAL A 134 22.53 -6.58 0.84
C VAL A 134 21.23 -5.84 1.10
N ILE A 135 20.21 -6.19 0.33
CA ILE A 135 18.86 -5.63 0.44
C ILE A 135 17.97 -6.70 1.07
N ALA A 136 17.24 -6.31 2.10
CA ALA A 136 16.13 -7.07 2.65
C ALA A 136 14.91 -6.15 2.76
N TYR A 137 13.73 -6.71 2.57
CA TYR A 137 12.49 -5.98 2.72
C TYR A 137 11.39 -6.89 3.22
N THR A 138 10.42 -6.29 3.89
CA THR A 138 9.15 -6.90 4.27
C THR A 138 8.07 -6.36 3.35
N SER A 139 7.23 -7.24 2.82
CA SER A 139 6.07 -6.85 2.02
C SER A 139 4.78 -7.10 2.80
N PHE A 140 3.90 -6.11 2.79
CA PHE A 140 2.56 -6.19 3.39
C PHE A 140 1.55 -6.11 2.26
N LEU A 141 0.70 -7.13 2.15
CA LEU A 141 -0.31 -7.26 1.11
C LEU A 141 -1.67 -7.46 1.79
N SER A 142 -2.65 -6.66 1.40
CA SER A 142 -4.02 -6.77 1.91
C SER A 142 -5.03 -6.31 0.86
N SER A 143 -6.24 -6.85 0.92
CA SER A 143 -7.33 -6.52 0.00
C SER A 143 -8.56 -6.08 0.78
N TYR A 144 -9.17 -4.98 0.36
CA TYR A 144 -10.36 -4.40 0.97
C TYR A 144 -11.47 -4.26 -0.06
N TYR A 145 -12.72 -4.38 0.42
CA TYR A 145 -13.92 -4.25 -0.42
C TYR A 145 -14.84 -3.22 0.23
N PHE A 146 -15.11 -2.13 -0.49
CA PHE A 146 -16.00 -1.05 -0.05
C PHE A 146 -17.22 -0.95 -0.94
#